data_AF-A0A2M9PAA2-F1
#
_entry.id   AF-A0A2M9PAA2-F1
#
_cell.length_a   1.000
_cell.length_b   1.000
_cell.length_c   1.000
_cell.angle_alpha   90.00
_cell.angle_beta   90.00
_cell.angle_gamma   90.00
#
_symmetry.space_group_name_H-M   'P 1'
#
loop_
_entity.id
_entity.type
_entity.pdbx_description
1 polymer ?
#
loop_
_entity_poly.entity_id
_entity_poly.type
_entity_poly.pdbx_seq_one_letter_code
_entity_poly.pdbx_strand_id
1 'polypeptide(L)'
;MGEIDWLLPRENTPGIYLWRIGEETYVGKATSLRSRLREYRSNTRRALAGGVYRKSNPDGWRRVHLELAKAVQAGRPISVEVLEFCAKEQLNERERYWLGIFGSCPRWWCSSTVA
;
A
#
# COMPACT_ATOMS: atom_id res chain seq x y z
N MET A 1 -13.54 1.42 15.62
CA MET A 1 -12.18 1.82 15.22
C MET A 1 -11.63 0.67 14.39
N GLY A 2 -11.44 0.85 13.08
CA GLY A 2 -11.02 -0.25 12.21
C GLY A 2 -9.59 -0.70 12.53
N GLU A 3 -9.41 -1.94 12.93
CA GLU A 3 -8.10 -2.54 13.13
C GLU A 3 -7.59 -3.09 11.80
N ILE A 4 -6.39 -2.69 11.40
CA ILE A 4 -5.72 -3.25 10.22
C ILE A 4 -5.05 -4.55 10.67
N ASP A 5 -5.43 -5.68 10.08
CA ASP A 5 -4.77 -6.95 10.31
C ASP A 5 -3.37 -6.93 9.65
N TRP A 6 -2.32 -6.98 10.47
CA TRP A 6 -0.93 -6.85 10.05
C TRP A 6 -0.24 -8.21 10.00
N LEU A 7 -0.75 -9.15 9.20
CA LEU A 7 -0.07 -10.43 8.94
C LEU A 7 1.23 -10.17 8.17
N LEU A 8 2.30 -9.89 8.91
CA LEU A 8 3.63 -9.65 8.35
C LEU A 8 4.31 -10.99 8.05
N PRO A 9 4.93 -11.16 6.87
CA PRO A 9 5.77 -12.32 6.60
C PRO A 9 6.94 -12.37 7.59
N ARG A 10 7.32 -13.59 8.01
CA ARG A 10 8.40 -13.82 8.97
C ARG A 10 9.75 -13.38 8.40
N GLU A 11 9.95 -13.64 7.12
CA GLU A 11 11.20 -13.39 6.39
C GLU A 11 11.11 -12.17 5.48
N ASN A 12 12.28 -11.64 5.13
CA ASN A 12 12.40 -10.42 4.36
C ASN A 12 12.46 -10.71 2.86
N THR A 13 11.39 -11.30 2.34
CA THR A 13 11.32 -11.84 0.98
C THR A 13 10.72 -10.82 0.01
N PRO A 14 11.20 -10.76 -1.25
CA PRO A 14 10.50 -10.01 -2.29
C PRO A 14 9.12 -10.62 -2.59
N GLY A 15 8.20 -9.80 -3.05
CA GLY A 15 6.90 -10.28 -3.49
C GLY A 15 5.89 -9.20 -3.77
N ILE A 16 4.66 -9.66 -3.99
CA ILE A 16 3.49 -8.87 -4.36
C ILE A 16 2.49 -8.87 -3.21
N TYR A 17 1.91 -7.71 -2.94
CA TYR A 17 0.90 -7.51 -1.92
C TYR A 17 -0.30 -6.74 -2.48
N LEU A 18 -1.45 -6.95 -1.86
CA LEU A 18 -2.71 -6.31 -2.18
C LEU A 18 -3.25 -5.61 -0.95
N TRP A 19 -3.52 -4.32 -1.09
CA TRP A 19 -4.34 -3.57 -0.15
C TRP A 19 -5.79 -3.61 -0.62
N ARG A 20 -6.72 -3.86 0.30
CA ARG A 20 -8.15 -3.60 0.12
C ARG A 20 -8.56 -2.48 1.06
N ILE A 21 -9.14 -1.41 0.52
CA ILE A 21 -9.47 -0.17 1.24
C ILE A 21 -10.92 0.19 0.89
N GLY A 22 -11.87 -0.24 1.71
CA GLY A 22 -13.29 -0.23 1.32
C GLY A 22 -13.50 -1.08 0.06
N GLU A 23 -14.05 -0.47 -0.99
CA GLU A 23 -14.28 -1.12 -2.29
C GLU A 23 -13.07 -1.05 -3.23
N GLU A 24 -12.00 -0.35 -2.84
CA GLU A 24 -10.84 -0.12 -3.71
C GLU A 24 -9.72 -1.12 -3.44
N THR A 25 -8.99 -1.48 -4.50
CA THR A 25 -7.84 -2.38 -4.46
C THR A 25 -6.57 -1.67 -4.92
N TYR A 26 -5.45 -1.96 -4.26
CA TYR A 26 -4.13 -1.50 -4.68
C TYR A 26 -3.12 -2.64 -4.61
N VAL A 27 -2.60 -3.04 -5.78
CA VAL A 27 -1.51 -4.00 -5.90
C VAL A 27 -0.19 -3.24 -5.87
N GLY A 28 0.76 -3.75 -5.08
CA GLY A 28 2.12 -3.24 -5.10
C GLY A 28 3.15 -4.35 -4.97
N LYS A 29 4.38 -4.03 -5.35
CA LYS A 29 5.54 -4.90 -5.18
C LYS A 29 6.54 -4.36 -4.15
N ALA A 30 7.33 -5.27 -3.59
CA ALA A 30 8.46 -4.93 -2.74
C ALA A 30 9.60 -5.92 -2.93
N THR A 31 10.84 -5.41 -2.85
CA THR A 31 12.05 -6.24 -2.72
C THR A 31 12.22 -6.83 -1.31
N SER A 32 11.41 -6.33 -0.37
CA SER A 32 11.37 -6.70 1.04
C SER A 32 9.96 -6.42 1.56
N LEU A 33 9.11 -7.46 1.59
CA LEU A 33 7.71 -7.33 1.99
C LEU A 33 7.57 -6.88 3.45
N ARG A 34 8.31 -7.51 4.37
CA ARG A 34 8.23 -7.20 5.81
C ARG A 34 8.59 -5.74 6.09
N SER A 35 9.68 -5.24 5.52
CA SER A 35 10.07 -3.83 5.67
C SER A 35 9.00 -2.92 5.09
N ARG A 36 8.54 -3.19 3.86
CA ARG A 36 7.53 -2.37 3.20
C ARG A 36 6.22 -2.28 3.98
N LEU A 37 5.70 -3.40 4.47
CA LEU A 37 4.45 -3.40 5.23
C LEU A 37 4.59 -2.68 6.59
N ARG A 38 5.76 -2.80 7.24
CA ARG A 38 6.07 -2.01 8.44
C ARG A 38 6.17 -0.50 8.13
N GLU A 39 6.75 -0.14 6.99
CA GLU A 39 6.78 1.26 6.52
C GLU A 39 5.37 1.80 6.33
N TYR A 40 4.48 1.05 5.67
CA TYR A 40 3.07 1.45 5.52
C TYR A 40 2.42 1.73 6.87
N ARG A 41 2.57 0.82 7.84
CA ARG A 41 2.02 1.02 9.20
C ARG A 41 2.52 2.31 9.85
N SER A 42 3.84 2.54 9.81
CA SER A 42 4.45 3.72 10.43
C SER A 42 4.02 5.01 9.72
N ASN A 43 4.03 4.99 8.38
CA ASN A 43 3.71 6.12 7.52
C ASN A 43 2.23 6.51 7.64
N THR A 44 1.31 5.55 7.63
CA THR A 44 -0.12 5.80 7.85
C THR A 44 -0.38 6.42 9.22
N ARG A 45 0.26 5.93 10.29
CA ARG A 45 0.14 6.53 11.63
C ARG A 45 0.64 7.98 11.66
N ARG A 46 1.75 8.27 10.97
CA ARG A 46 2.29 9.63 10.89
C ARG A 46 1.41 10.56 10.06
N ALA A 47 0.87 10.08 8.93
CA ALA A 47 -0.07 10.83 8.11
C ALA A 47 -1.37 11.13 8.88
N LEU A 48 -1.88 10.16 9.65
CA LEU A 48 -3.05 10.35 10.54
C LEU A 48 -2.83 11.42 11.60
N ALA A 49 -1.60 11.54 12.12
CA ALA A 49 -1.22 12.55 13.10
C ALA A 49 -0.95 13.94 12.48
N GLY A 50 -1.18 14.13 11.17
CA GLY A 50 -0.86 15.38 10.48
C GLY A 50 0.64 15.64 10.32
N GLY A 51 1.47 14.59 10.45
CA GLY A 51 2.91 14.71 10.29
C GLY A 51 3.36 14.81 8.83
N VAL A 52 4.64 15.11 8.65
CA VAL A 52 5.30 15.12 7.32
C VAL A 52 5.91 13.75 6.98
N TYR A 53 6.12 13.43 5.70
CA TYR A 53 6.64 12.12 5.26
C TYR A 53 8.10 11.90 5.69
N ARG A 54 9.00 12.78 5.27
CA ARG A 54 10.40 12.83 5.71
C ARG A 54 10.78 14.29 5.90
N LYS A 55 11.68 14.59 6.84
CA LYS A 55 12.13 15.97 7.08
C LYS A 55 12.69 16.61 5.80
N SER A 56 13.39 15.84 4.97
CA SER A 56 13.95 16.27 3.69
C SER A 56 12.95 16.21 2.52
N ASN A 57 11.79 15.59 2.68
CA ASN A 57 10.75 15.50 1.65
C ASN A 57 9.39 15.43 2.35
N PRO A 58 8.85 16.57 2.80
CA PRO A 58 7.67 16.60 3.66
C PRO A 58 6.42 16.09 2.95
N ASP A 59 6.31 16.32 1.64
CA ASP A 59 5.14 16.00 0.82
C ASP A 59 5.29 14.69 0.02
N GLY A 60 6.38 13.94 0.22
CA GLY A 60 6.70 12.71 -0.51
C GLY A 60 5.80 11.51 -0.19
N TRP A 61 4.61 11.73 0.36
CA TRP A 61 3.65 10.68 0.63
C TRP A 61 3.22 9.99 -0.66
N ARG A 62 3.37 8.66 -0.72
CA ARG A 62 2.65 7.86 -1.71
C ARG A 62 1.14 8.02 -1.51
N ARG A 63 0.39 8.09 -2.60
CA ARG A 63 -1.09 8.24 -2.58
C ARG A 63 -1.76 7.21 -1.66
N VAL A 64 -1.33 5.95 -1.73
CA VAL A 64 -1.80 4.88 -0.84
C VAL A 64 -1.60 5.17 0.66
N HIS A 65 -0.55 5.87 1.09
CA HIS A 65 -0.40 6.24 2.51
C HIS A 65 -1.51 7.20 2.95
N LEU A 66 -1.81 8.19 2.12
CA LEU A 66 -2.85 9.19 2.39
C LEU A 66 -4.23 8.54 2.36
N GLU A 67 -4.48 7.62 1.43
CA GLU A 67 -5.76 6.92 1.35
C GLU A 67 -5.98 5.94 2.49
N LEU A 68 -4.93 5.26 2.96
CA LEU A 68 -4.99 4.47 4.19
C LEU A 68 -5.35 5.36 5.39
N ALA A 69 -4.74 6.55 5.51
CA ALA A 69 -5.06 7.48 6.58
C ALA A 69 -6.51 7.98 6.50
N LYS A 70 -6.97 8.40 5.32
CA LYS A 70 -8.38 8.78 5.09
C LYS A 70 -9.35 7.65 5.40
N ALA A 71 -9.01 6.42 5.00
CA ALA A 71 -9.84 5.25 5.27
C ALA A 71 -9.97 4.96 6.76
N VAL A 72 -8.88 5.07 7.54
CA VAL A 72 -8.94 4.94 9.00
C VAL A 72 -9.81 6.03 9.62
N GLN A 73 -9.66 7.29 9.20
CA GLN A 73 -10.48 8.40 9.70
C GLN A 73 -11.97 8.22 9.38
N ALA A 74 -12.28 7.74 8.17
CA ALA A 74 -13.65 7.47 7.73
C ALA A 74 -14.22 6.15 8.24
N GLY A 75 -13.46 5.35 8.99
CA GLY A 75 -13.90 4.04 9.48
C GLY A 75 -14.12 3.00 8.39
N ARG A 76 -13.52 3.16 7.20
CA ARG A 76 -13.59 2.17 6.12
C ARG A 76 -12.78 0.91 6.49
N PRO A 77 -13.23 -0.29 6.09
CA PRO A 77 -12.46 -1.51 6.32
C PRO A 77 -11.16 -1.47 5.51
N ILE A 78 -10.07 -1.92 6.11
CA ILE A 78 -8.74 -1.96 5.50
C ILE A 78 -8.11 -3.31 5.79
N SER A 79 -7.61 -3.98 4.75
CA SER A 79 -6.82 -5.20 4.91
C SER A 79 -5.64 -5.21 3.93
N VAL A 80 -4.62 -5.98 4.29
CA VAL A 80 -3.48 -6.25 3.43
C VAL A 80 -3.24 -7.74 3.35
N GLU A 81 -2.97 -8.22 2.15
CA GLU A 81 -2.69 -9.61 1.85
C GLU A 81 -1.40 -9.71 1.06
N VAL A 82 -0.55 -10.68 1.38
CA VAL A 82 0.58 -11.06 0.52
C VAL A 82 0.04 -12.02 -0.53
N LEU A 83 0.04 -11.59 -1.80
CA LEU A 83 -0.46 -12.39 -2.91
C LEU A 83 0.54 -13.45 -3.34
N GLU A 84 1.82 -13.09 -3.39
CA GLU A 84 2.86 -13.95 -3.95
C GLU A 84 4.25 -13.59 -3.41
N PHE A 85 5.04 -14.60 -3.04
CA PHE A 85 6.48 -14.48 -2.88
C PHE A 85 7.16 -14.82 -4.20
N CYS A 86 8.02 -13.95 -4.71
CA CYS A 86 8.70 -14.19 -5.99
C CYS A 86 10.15 -13.67 -5.94
N ALA A 87 10.95 -14.03 -6.95
CA ALA A 87 12.30 -13.49 -7.08
C ALA A 87 12.26 -11.98 -7.40
N LYS A 88 13.35 -11.25 -7.13
CA LYS A 88 13.40 -9.80 -7.37
C LYS A 88 13.23 -9.46 -8.85
N GLU A 89 13.80 -10.30 -9.69
CA GLU A 89 13.84 -10.18 -11.15
C GLU A 89 12.42 -10.33 -11.74
N GLN A 90 11.54 -11.07 -11.05
CA GLN A 90 10.17 -11.35 -11.48
C GLN A 90 9.17 -10.29 -11.02
N LEU A 91 9.52 -9.40 -10.08
CA LEU A 91 8.57 -8.48 -9.43
C LEU A 91 7.76 -7.65 -10.43
N ASN A 92 8.39 -7.18 -11.50
CA ASN A 92 7.71 -6.35 -12.50
C ASN A 92 6.67 -7.13 -13.30
N GLU A 93 7.02 -8.35 -13.71
CA GLU A 93 6.13 -9.24 -14.46
C GLU A 93 4.94 -9.68 -13.59
N ARG A 94 5.24 -10.13 -12.36
CA ARG A 94 4.20 -10.61 -11.43
C ARG A 94 3.28 -9.48 -10.97
N GLU A 95 3.80 -8.27 -10.75
CA GLU A 95 2.94 -7.11 -10.47
C GLU A 95 1.96 -6.85 -11.61
N ARG A 96 2.41 -6.85 -12.87
CA ARG A 96 1.51 -6.67 -14.04
C ARG A 96 0.45 -7.78 -14.13
N TYR A 97 0.84 -9.02 -13.85
CA TYR A 97 -0.11 -10.14 -13.80
C TYR A 97 -1.23 -9.87 -12.78
N TRP A 98 -0.87 -9.56 -11.53
CA TRP A 98 -1.84 -9.32 -10.46
C TRP A 98 -2.66 -8.04 -10.66
N LEU A 99 -2.08 -7.03 -11.30
CA LEU A 99 -2.79 -5.85 -11.76
C LEU A 99 -3.89 -6.19 -12.77
N GLY A 100 -3.63 -7.14 -13.67
CA GLY A 100 -4.64 -7.64 -14.62
C GLY A 100 -5.79 -8.40 -13.96
N ILE A 101 -5.53 -9.09 -12.84
CA ILE A 101 -6.54 -9.86 -12.10
C ILE A 101 -7.43 -8.97 -11.24
N PHE A 102 -6.83 -8.13 -10.39
CA PHE A 102 -7.58 -7.36 -9.41
C PHE A 102 -8.00 -5.98 -9.89
N GLY A 103 -7.37 -5.49 -10.96
CA GLY A 103 -7.37 -4.08 -11.31
C GLY A 103 -6.63 -3.26 -10.26
N SER A 104 -5.85 -2.28 -10.70
CA SER A 104 -5.56 -1.11 -9.88
C SER A 104 -6.17 0.10 -10.56
N CYS A 105 -7.48 0.24 -10.44
CA CYS A 105 -8.11 1.52 -10.71
C CYS A 105 -8.81 2.05 -9.45
N PRO A 106 -8.09 2.22 -8.32
CA PRO A 106 -8.62 3.07 -7.27
C PRO A 106 -8.99 4.43 -7.87
N ARG A 107 -10.06 5.07 -7.39
CA ARG A 107 -10.49 6.38 -7.88
C ARG A 107 -9.38 7.44 -7.74
N TRP A 108 -8.48 7.22 -6.80
CA TRP A 108 -7.27 7.99 -6.55
C TRP A 108 -6.04 7.52 -7.33
N TRP A 109 -6.15 6.63 -8.32
CA TRP A 109 -5.04 6.26 -9.22
C TRP A 109 -5.12 7.05 -10.53
N CYS A 110 -6.34 7.27 -11.05
CA CYS A 110 -6.59 7.94 -12.33
C CYS A 110 -6.77 9.46 -12.27
N SER A 111 -6.78 10.09 -11.09
CA SER A 111 -6.76 11.56 -11.00
C SER A 111 -5.32 12.07 -11.22
N SER A 112 -4.89 11.98 -12.47
CA SER A 112 -3.92 12.86 -13.12
C SER A 112 -4.67 13.48 -14.31
N THR A 113 -5.79 14.14 -14.04
CA THR A 113 -6.28 15.14 -14.99
C THR A 113 -5.32 16.32 -14.85
N VAL A 114 -4.48 16.44 -15.87
CA VAL A 114 -3.74 17.63 -16.22
C VAL A 114 -4.62 18.86 -15.95
N ALA A 115 -4.17 19.73 -15.05
CA ALA A 115 -4.59 21.12 -15.01
C ALA A 115 -3.46 21.95 -15.64
#